data_AF-A0A6I4TWJ4-F1
#
_entry.id   AF-A0A6I4TWJ4-F1
#
_cell.length_a   1.000
_cell.length_b   1.000
_cell.length_c   1.000
_cell.angle_alpha   90.00
_cell.angle_beta   90.00
_cell.angle_gamma   90.00
#
_symmetry.space_group_name_H-M   'P 1'
#
loop_
_entity.id
_entity.type
_entity.pdbx_description
1 polymer ?
#
loop_
_entity_poly.entity_id
_entity_poly.type
_entity_poly.pdbx_seq_one_letter_code
_entity_poly.pdbx_strand_id
1 'polypeptide(L)' 'MGFGGYGHWIIVALVVLVLFGRGKISETMGDFGKGIKSFRKGLSEEESKASKPAAPAPQIASTADVSKPAEQNTHQS' A
#
# COMPACT_ATOMS: atom_id res chain seq x y z
N MET A 1 7.52 -45.28 -19.00
CA MET A 1 6.90 -43.94 -19.12
C MET A 1 6.22 -43.61 -17.80
N GLY A 2 6.82 -42.72 -17.03
CA GLY A 2 6.55 -42.57 -15.60
C GLY A 2 5.29 -41.77 -15.29
N PHE A 3 4.37 -42.40 -14.55
CA PHE A 3 3.18 -41.80 -13.91
C PHE A 3 3.53 -40.81 -12.77
N GLY A 4 4.81 -40.43 -12.60
CA GLY A 4 5.34 -39.80 -11.38
C GLY A 4 5.59 -38.30 -11.43
N GLY A 5 5.46 -37.62 -12.57
CA GLY A 5 5.94 -36.23 -12.70
C GLY A 5 4.93 -35.16 -12.22
N TYR A 6 3.73 -35.15 -12.81
CA TYR A 6 2.76 -34.05 -12.63
C TYR A 6 1.39 -34.49 -12.09
N GLY A 7 0.98 -35.75 -12.34
CA GLY A 7 -0.30 -36.27 -11.83
C GLY A 7 -0.34 -36.37 -10.30
N HIS A 8 0.79 -36.69 -9.68
CA HIS A 8 0.89 -36.79 -8.22
C HIS A 8 0.60 -35.44 -7.53
N TRP A 9 1.14 -34.34 -8.04
CA TRP A 9 0.92 -33.02 -7.46
C TRP A 9 -0.57 -32.59 -7.48
N ILE A 10 -1.32 -32.97 -8.52
CA ILE A 10 -2.78 -32.75 -8.57
C ILE A 10 -3.49 -33.55 -7.46
N ILE A 11 -3.10 -34.81 -7.26
CA ILE A 11 -3.68 -35.69 -6.23
C ILE A 11 -3.38 -35.15 -4.82
N VAL A 12 -2.15 -34.70 -4.58
CA VAL A 12 -1.76 -34.08 -3.30
C VAL A 12 -2.56 -32.80 -3.06
N ALA A 13 -2.71 -31.93 -4.05
CA ALA A 13 -3.52 -30.71 -3.94
C ALA A 13 -4.98 -31.02 -3.61
N LEU A 14 -5.55 -32.08 -4.21
CA LEU A 14 -6.91 -32.53 -3.94
C LEU A 14 -7.07 -33.01 -2.48
N VAL A 15 -6.11 -33.82 -2.00
CA VAL A 15 -6.12 -34.33 -0.62
C VAL A 15 -6.01 -33.18 0.39
N VAL A 16 -5.11 -32.22 0.16
CA VAL A 16 -4.98 -31.03 1.02
C VAL A 16 -6.27 -30.21 1.01
N LEU A 17 -6.91 -30.02 -0.14
CA LEU A 17 -8.18 -29.30 -0.23
C LEU A 17 -9.31 -29.99 0.54
N VAL A 18 -9.34 -31.33 0.57
CA VAL A 18 -10.34 -32.11 1.33
C VAL A 18 -10.07 -32.07 2.83
N LEU A 19 -8.81 -32.20 3.26
CA LEU A 19 -8.44 -32.19 4.68
C LEU A 19 -8.62 -30.82 5.32
N PHE A 20 -8.23 -29.76 4.61
CA PHE A 20 -8.34 -28.40 5.12
C PHE A 20 -9.69 -27.75 4.77
N GLY A 21 -10.36 -28.19 3.71
CA GLY A 21 -11.61 -27.61 3.22
C GLY A 21 -11.41 -26.25 2.52
N ARG A 22 -12.36 -25.86 1.66
CA ARG A 22 -12.27 -24.60 0.88
C ARG A 22 -12.27 -23.34 1.76
N GLY A 23 -12.95 -23.37 2.91
CA GLY A 23 -13.08 -22.22 3.81
C GLY A 23 -11.77 -21.84 4.50
N LYS A 24 -11.06 -22.82 5.09
CA LYS A 24 -9.82 -22.57 5.82
C LYS A 24 -8.68 -22.11 4.92
N ILE A 25 -8.55 -22.69 3.72
CA ILE A 25 -7.50 -22.32 2.76
C ILE A 25 -7.73 -20.89 2.25
N SER A 26 -8.97 -20.50 1.96
CA SER A 26 -9.26 -19.16 1.43
C SER A 26 -9.01 -18.04 2.44
N GLU A 27 -9.32 -18.30 3.73
CA GLU A 27 -9.10 -17.33 4.81
C GLU A 27 -7.61 -17.18 5.12
N THR A 28 -6.89 -18.30 5.30
CA THR A 28 -5.43 -18.28 5.50
C THR A 28 -4.68 -17.70 4.30
N MET A 29 -4.98 -18.14 3.07
CA MET A 29 -4.36 -17.60 1.86
C MET A 29 -4.62 -16.10 1.68
N GLY A 30 -5.78 -15.59 2.14
CA GLY A 30 -6.10 -14.17 2.13
C GLY A 30 -5.15 -13.34 3.01
N ASP A 31 -4.90 -13.79 4.24
CA ASP A 31 -3.99 -13.08 5.16
C ASP A 31 -2.51 -13.26 4.77
N PHE A 32 -2.11 -14.44 4.29
CA PHE A 32 -0.79 -14.64 3.67
C PHE A 32 -0.60 -13.74 2.44
N GLY A 33 -1.62 -13.64 1.58
CA GLY A 33 -1.59 -12.80 0.38
C GLY A 33 -1.45 -11.30 0.71
N LYS A 34 -2.12 -10.82 1.76
CA LYS A 34 -1.93 -9.44 2.26
C LYS A 34 -0.49 -9.20 2.75
N GLY A 35 0.07 -10.13 3.51
CA GLY A 35 1.45 -10.04 4.01
C GLY A 35 2.48 -9.97 2.88
N ILE A 36 2.38 -10.87 1.90
CA ILE A 36 3.27 -10.91 0.72
C ILE A 36 3.08 -9.66 -0.15
N LYS A 37 1.84 -9.16 -0.30
CA LYS A 37 1.55 -7.93 -1.06
C LYS A 37 2.16 -6.69 -0.39
N SER A 38 2.06 -6.56 0.93
CA SER A 38 2.71 -5.48 1.68
C SER A 38 4.23 -5.56 1.60
N PHE A 39 4.79 -6.77 1.64
CA PHE A 39 6.23 -6.97 1.46
C PHE A 39 6.70 -6.56 0.05
N ARG A 40 6.00 -7.01 -1.00
CA ARG A 40 6.29 -6.58 -2.38
C ARG A 40 6.13 -5.08 -2.56
N LYS A 41 5.08 -4.48 -1.99
CA LYS A 41 4.87 -3.04 -2.05
C LYS A 41 5.99 -2.27 -1.36
N GLY A 42 6.46 -2.73 -0.20
CA GLY A 42 7.61 -2.15 0.51
C GLY A 42 8.89 -2.19 -0.33
N LEU A 43 9.20 -3.33 -0.96
CA LEU A 43 10.36 -3.46 -1.86
C LEU A 43 10.22 -2.55 -3.09
N SER A 44 9.04 -2.52 -3.73
CA SER A 44 8.81 -1.67 -4.90
C SER A 44 8.73 -0.17 -4.57
N GLU A 45 8.30 0.22 -3.37
CA GLU A 45 8.39 1.61 -2.92
C GLU A 45 9.83 2.03 -2.68
N GLU A 46 10.70 1.16 -2.17
CA GLU A 46 12.12 1.48 -2.01
C GLU A 46 12.78 1.73 -3.39
N GLU A 47 12.48 0.86 -4.36
CA GLU A 47 12.98 0.99 -5.74
C GLU A 47 12.37 2.22 -6.46
N SER A 48 11.10 2.53 -6.22
CA SER A 48 10.43 3.70 -6.81
C SER A 48 10.81 5.02 -6.15
N LYS A 49 11.21 5.02 -4.87
CA LYS A 49 11.62 6.21 -4.12
C LYS A 49 13.04 6.66 -4.49
N ALA A 50 13.87 5.76 -5.03
CA ALA A 50 15.12 6.12 -5.68
C ALA A 50 14.93 6.87 -7.03
N SER A 51 13.72 6.84 -7.61
CA SER A 51 13.43 7.40 -8.95
C SER A 51 12.40 8.53 -8.98
N LYS A 52 11.87 9.00 -7.84
CA LYS A 52 10.91 10.12 -7.80
C LYS A 52 11.63 11.40 -7.32
N PRO A 53 11.73 12.46 -8.15
CA PRO A 53 12.17 13.77 -7.67
C PRO A 53 11.34 14.14 -6.45
N ALA A 54 12.02 14.46 -5.35
CA ALA A 54 11.37 14.93 -4.13
C ALA A 54 10.42 16.08 -4.49
N ALA A 55 9.11 15.84 -4.35
CA ALA A 55 8.15 16.93 -4.40
C ALA A 55 8.54 17.93 -3.30
N PRO A 56 8.57 19.24 -3.59
CA PRO A 56 9.00 20.23 -2.62
C PRO A 56 8.10 20.11 -1.38
N ALA A 57 8.73 19.94 -0.22
CA ALA A 57 8.04 19.93 1.06
C ALA A 57 7.20 21.21 1.19
N PRO A 58 5.95 21.14 1.69
CA PRO A 58 5.17 22.33 2.00
C PRO A 58 5.98 23.23 2.92
N GLN A 59 6.33 24.42 2.43
CA GLN A 59 7.08 25.42 3.17
C GLN A 59 6.16 25.97 4.25
N ILE A 60 6.27 25.44 5.47
CA ILE A 60 5.66 26.00 6.67
C ILE A 60 6.62 27.06 7.22
N ALA A 61 6.63 28.25 6.61
CA ALA A 61 7.21 29.53 7.09
C ALA A 61 7.23 30.48 5.88
N SER A 62 6.63 31.67 5.82
CA SER A 62 6.06 32.56 6.83
C SER A 62 4.89 33.28 6.18
N THR A 63 3.70 33.15 6.73
CA THR A 63 2.79 34.31 6.75
C THR A 63 3.44 35.32 7.69
N ALA A 64 4.35 36.12 7.13
CA ALA A 64 4.77 37.36 7.75
C ALA A 64 3.53 38.24 7.82
N ASP A 65 2.89 38.16 8.98
CA ASP A 65 2.47 39.31 9.76
C ASP A 65 2.59 40.66 9.02
N VAL A 66 1.40 41.20 8.72
CA VAL A 66 1.08 42.62 8.72
C VAL A 66 1.82 43.48 7.67
N SER A 67 1.18 43.57 6.50
CA SER A 67 1.18 44.82 5.75
C SER A 67 -0.25 45.21 5.37
N LYS A 68 -0.84 45.96 6.31
CA LYS A 68 -1.70 47.14 6.05
C LYS A 68 -3.12 46.87 5.51
N PRO A 69 -4.14 46.69 6.38
CA PRO A 69 -5.51 46.96 5.99
C PRO A 69 -5.69 48.48 5.90
N ALA A 70 -5.90 48.96 4.69
CA ALA A 70 -6.55 50.24 4.44
C ALA A 70 -8.03 50.09 4.84
N GLU A 71 -8.44 50.64 5.97
CA GLU A 71 -9.84 50.98 6.29
C GLU A 71 -9.90 51.78 7.61
N GLN A 72 -9.84 53.12 7.55
CA GLN A 72 -10.56 53.92 8.55
C GLN A 72 -11.06 55.19 7.89
N ASN A 73 -12.29 55.04 7.40
CA ASN A 73 -13.26 56.07 7.11
C ASN A 73 -13.08 57.34 7.96
N THR A 74 -13.13 58.48 7.28
CA THR A 74 -13.76 59.73 7.73
C THR A 74 -14.87 59.50 8.76
N HIS A 75 -15.07 60.47 9.66
CA HIS A 75 -16.22 60.69 10.57
C HIS A 75 -15.89 60.65 12.08
N GLN A 76 -15.55 61.82 12.62
CA GLN A 76 -16.21 62.44 13.79
C GLN A 76 -15.54 63.80 13.99
N SER A 77 -16.19 64.92 13.62
CA SER A 77 -17.06 65.76 14.48
C SER A 77 -16.38 66.24 15.75
#